data_AF-A0AAW1IIR1-F1
#
_entry.id   AF-A0AAW1IIR1-F1
#
_cell.length_a   1.000
_cell.length_b   1.000
_cell.length_c   1.000
_cell.angle_alpha   90.00
_cell.angle_beta   90.00
_cell.angle_gamma   90.00
#
_symmetry.space_group_name_H-M   'P 1'
#
loop_
_entity.id
_entity.type
_entity.pdbx_description
1 polymer ?
#
loop_
_entity_poly.entity_id
_entity_poly.type
_entity_poly.pdbx_seq_one_letter_code
_entity_poly.pdbx_strand_id
1 'polypeptide(L)'
;MVVYNLDETPDVFITPIYMNNEFVYEMAFVEGEENIKRIRSTDLRTDKLMIYGSEVKQSMLKRLYESLIIKPKTVIFVNCNCACYVVVVGKVYKPIYNVIFDWYSFGVIVPNSVNDLLTKQVEKLEKAVENSKQQSELAKIEVESTKASHKASNDEVNELKKVQNELGLKVQKAYEKVALTDFEVELYKIELESCKKELDDVLDDLCCCKDEKATKEVEMNTVRDRLLDELCNSKEEKINMEKELQNKHDQISSINSSLHTKNRELEMKLKSLEDKHSLIQFELHSTKDQQETLSKNLKELEETLSSSEIKVEK
;
A
#
# COMPACT_ATOMS: atom_id res chain seq x y z
N MET A 1 -77.20 -39.12 -66.91
CA MET A 1 -76.74 -39.29 -65.52
C MET A 1 -77.42 -38.22 -64.69
N VAL A 2 -78.43 -38.60 -63.94
CA VAL A 2 -79.20 -37.69 -63.07
C VAL A 2 -78.58 -37.72 -61.67
N VAL A 3 -78.50 -36.57 -61.00
CA VAL A 3 -78.04 -36.46 -59.62
C VAL A 3 -79.25 -36.14 -58.75
N TYR A 4 -79.44 -36.88 -57.67
CA TYR A 4 -80.55 -36.73 -56.74
C TYR A 4 -80.03 -36.39 -55.36
N ASN A 5 -80.32 -35.19 -54.87
CA ASN A 5 -79.98 -34.77 -53.51
C ASN A 5 -81.19 -35.02 -52.61
N LEU A 6 -81.12 -36.02 -51.73
CA LEU A 6 -82.23 -36.29 -50.80
C LEU A 6 -82.41 -35.19 -49.76
N ASP A 7 -81.34 -34.46 -49.42
CA ASP A 7 -81.38 -33.33 -48.49
C ASP A 7 -82.17 -32.12 -49.03
N GLU A 8 -82.32 -32.00 -50.36
CA GLU A 8 -83.19 -30.98 -50.99
C GLU A 8 -84.67 -31.39 -50.97
N THR A 9 -84.97 -32.66 -50.73
CA THR A 9 -86.33 -33.23 -50.70
C THR A 9 -86.51 -34.14 -49.48
N PRO A 10 -86.58 -33.60 -48.26
CA PRO A 10 -86.53 -34.38 -47.02
C PRO A 10 -87.71 -35.34 -46.82
N ASP A 11 -88.81 -35.11 -47.51
CA ASP A 11 -90.01 -35.94 -47.48
C ASP A 11 -89.99 -37.10 -48.50
N VAL A 12 -88.93 -37.19 -49.31
CA VAL A 12 -88.70 -38.28 -50.25
C VAL A 12 -87.92 -39.38 -49.55
N PHE A 13 -88.46 -40.59 -49.65
CA PHE A 13 -87.84 -41.80 -49.14
C PHE A 13 -87.28 -42.61 -50.29
N ILE A 14 -86.14 -43.25 -50.06
CA ILE A 14 -85.60 -44.25 -50.96
C ILE A 14 -85.81 -45.63 -50.37
N THR A 15 -86.25 -46.57 -51.21
CA THR A 15 -86.34 -47.99 -50.86
C THR A 15 -85.61 -48.84 -51.90
N PRO A 16 -84.78 -49.79 -51.47
CA PRO A 16 -84.33 -50.87 -52.36
C PRO A 16 -85.49 -51.82 -52.66
N ILE A 17 -85.57 -52.28 -53.90
CA ILE A 17 -86.50 -53.30 -54.37
C ILE A 17 -85.71 -54.33 -55.17
N TYR A 18 -85.87 -55.61 -54.83
CA TYR A 18 -85.22 -56.70 -55.54
C TYR A 18 -86.17 -57.31 -56.57
N MET A 19 -85.92 -57.06 -57.85
CA MET A 19 -86.71 -57.57 -58.97
C MET A 19 -85.79 -58.08 -60.08
N ASN A 20 -86.15 -59.16 -60.76
CA ASN A 20 -85.38 -59.74 -61.87
C ASN A 20 -83.90 -60.00 -61.54
N ASN A 21 -83.61 -60.48 -60.32
CA ASN A 21 -82.25 -60.72 -59.83
C ASN A 21 -81.37 -59.47 -59.66
N GLU A 22 -81.94 -58.27 -59.67
CA GLU A 22 -81.21 -57.01 -59.47
C GLU A 22 -81.90 -56.11 -58.44
N PHE A 23 -81.10 -55.25 -57.79
CA PHE A 23 -81.62 -54.17 -56.93
C PHE A 23 -81.94 -52.94 -57.77
N VAL A 24 -83.19 -52.54 -57.74
CA VAL A 24 -83.69 -51.26 -58.26
C VAL A 24 -84.09 -50.41 -57.07
N TYR A 25 -83.80 -49.11 -57.10
CA TYR A 25 -84.15 -48.21 -56.01
C TYR A 25 -85.37 -47.40 -56.41
N GLU A 26 -86.38 -47.36 -55.58
CA GLU A 26 -87.55 -46.51 -55.80
C GLU A 26 -87.51 -45.32 -54.86
N MET A 27 -87.85 -44.16 -55.41
CA MET A 27 -88.17 -42.97 -54.64
C MET A 27 -89.67 -42.89 -54.46
N ALA A 28 -90.09 -42.75 -53.22
CA ALA A 28 -91.49 -42.64 -52.86
C ALA A 28 -91.70 -41.44 -51.93
N PHE A 29 -92.84 -40.79 -52.12
CA PHE A 29 -93.40 -39.91 -51.12
C PHE A 29 -94.30 -40.74 -50.21
N VAL A 30 -94.14 -40.57 -48.89
CA VAL A 30 -94.97 -41.26 -47.91
C VAL A 30 -95.86 -40.20 -47.25
N GLU A 31 -97.12 -40.12 -47.69
CA GLU A 31 -98.10 -39.15 -47.20
C GLU A 31 -99.12 -39.83 -46.27
N GLY A 32 -98.68 -40.18 -45.06
CA GLY A 32 -99.52 -40.90 -44.09
C GLY A 32 -99.51 -42.43 -44.27
N GLU A 33 -100.41 -43.11 -43.55
CA GLU A 33 -100.31 -44.56 -43.32
C GLU A 33 -100.66 -45.44 -44.53
N GLU A 34 -101.41 -44.96 -45.53
CA GLU A 34 -101.83 -45.79 -46.68
C GLU A 34 -101.50 -45.19 -48.06
N ASN A 35 -100.97 -43.96 -48.10
CA ASN A 35 -100.65 -43.26 -49.34
C ASN A 35 -99.14 -43.22 -49.58
N ILE A 36 -98.63 -44.31 -50.13
CA ILE A 36 -97.27 -44.36 -50.69
C ILE A 36 -97.37 -44.03 -52.17
N LYS A 37 -96.98 -42.81 -52.52
CA LYS A 37 -96.93 -42.38 -53.92
C LYS A 37 -95.55 -42.67 -54.46
N ARG A 38 -95.45 -43.68 -55.32
CA ARG A 38 -94.21 -43.95 -56.06
C ARG A 38 -93.98 -42.80 -57.03
N ILE A 39 -92.88 -42.09 -56.83
CA ILE A 39 -92.52 -40.94 -57.66
C ILE A 39 -91.74 -41.45 -58.87
N ARG A 40 -90.74 -42.30 -58.63
CA ARG A 40 -89.82 -42.73 -59.69
C ARG A 40 -89.02 -43.97 -59.29
N SER A 41 -88.65 -44.79 -60.27
CA SER A 41 -87.53 -45.71 -60.15
C SER A 41 -86.22 -45.00 -60.50
N THR A 42 -85.17 -45.30 -59.75
CA THR A 42 -83.81 -44.78 -59.90
C THR A 42 -82.84 -45.94 -60.02
N ASP A 43 -82.01 -45.94 -61.06
CA ASP A 43 -80.93 -46.90 -61.22
C ASP A 43 -79.60 -46.26 -60.76
N LEU A 44 -79.11 -46.69 -59.59
CA LEU A 44 -77.89 -46.17 -58.99
C LEU A 44 -76.60 -46.61 -59.70
N ARG A 45 -76.69 -47.37 -60.80
CA ARG A 45 -75.58 -47.61 -61.72
C ARG A 45 -75.38 -46.46 -62.70
N THR A 46 -76.45 -45.76 -63.06
CA THR A 46 -76.45 -44.68 -64.06
C THR A 46 -76.72 -43.31 -63.46
N ASP A 47 -77.32 -43.26 -62.28
CA ASP A 47 -77.66 -42.05 -61.53
C ASP A 47 -76.92 -41.98 -60.20
N LYS A 48 -76.75 -40.76 -59.67
CA LYS A 48 -76.12 -40.52 -58.37
C LYS A 48 -77.15 -40.16 -57.31
N LEU A 49 -77.05 -40.80 -56.16
CA LEU A 49 -77.75 -40.39 -54.94
C LEU A 49 -76.78 -39.63 -54.05
N MET A 50 -77.14 -38.40 -53.70
CA MET A 50 -76.40 -37.54 -52.81
C MET A 50 -77.21 -37.33 -51.53
N ILE A 51 -76.54 -37.37 -50.39
CA ILE A 51 -77.13 -37.04 -49.09
C ILE A 51 -76.14 -36.11 -48.40
N TYR A 52 -76.54 -34.86 -48.16
CA TYR A 52 -75.70 -33.84 -47.51
C TYR A 52 -74.30 -33.72 -48.16
N GLY A 53 -74.25 -33.73 -49.49
CA GLY A 53 -73.02 -33.60 -50.28
C GLY A 53 -72.17 -34.87 -50.41
N SER A 54 -72.54 -35.98 -49.75
CA SER A 54 -71.87 -37.29 -49.89
C SER A 54 -72.61 -38.20 -50.87
N GLU A 55 -71.87 -38.84 -51.78
CA GLU A 55 -72.42 -39.79 -52.76
C GLU A 55 -72.66 -41.17 -52.12
N VAL A 56 -73.91 -41.63 -52.13
CA VAL A 56 -74.32 -42.93 -51.64
C VAL A 56 -74.30 -43.94 -52.78
N LYS A 57 -73.33 -44.86 -52.74
CA LYS A 57 -73.12 -45.87 -53.78
C LYS A 57 -74.12 -47.03 -53.65
N GLN A 58 -74.44 -47.69 -54.76
CA GLN A 58 -75.28 -48.90 -54.76
C GLN A 58 -74.79 -49.98 -53.77
N SER A 59 -73.48 -50.20 -53.70
CA SER A 59 -72.87 -51.17 -52.78
C SER A 59 -73.17 -50.87 -51.30
N MET A 60 -73.30 -49.59 -50.95
CA MET A 60 -73.63 -49.15 -49.59
C MET A 60 -75.08 -49.47 -49.24
N LEU A 61 -76.02 -49.19 -50.15
CA LEU A 61 -77.44 -49.50 -49.92
C LEU A 61 -77.76 -50.98 -50.06
N LYS A 62 -76.96 -51.75 -50.82
CA LYS A 62 -77.04 -53.22 -50.82
C LYS A 62 -76.69 -53.78 -49.44
N ARG A 63 -75.60 -53.32 -48.83
CA ARG A 63 -75.24 -53.70 -47.45
C ARG A 63 -76.34 -53.34 -46.46
N LEU A 64 -77.01 -52.19 -46.65
CA LEU A 64 -78.17 -51.81 -45.85
C LEU A 64 -79.30 -52.84 -45.96
N TYR A 65 -79.71 -53.19 -47.18
CA TYR A 65 -80.75 -54.19 -47.40
C TYR A 65 -80.39 -55.55 -46.79
N GLU A 66 -79.15 -56.00 -46.93
CA GLU A 66 -78.66 -57.27 -46.36
C GLU A 66 -78.55 -57.25 -44.83
N SER A 67 -78.24 -56.09 -44.24
CA SER A 67 -78.11 -55.94 -42.78
C SER A 67 -79.46 -55.86 -42.07
N LEU A 68 -80.50 -55.47 -42.80
CA LEU A 68 -81.87 -55.49 -42.31
C LEU A 68 -82.38 -56.92 -42.48
N ILE A 69 -82.66 -57.63 -41.39
CA ILE A 69 -83.22 -59.01 -41.40
C ILE A 69 -84.70 -58.92 -41.84
N ILE A 70 -84.92 -58.61 -43.11
CA ILE A 70 -86.23 -58.31 -43.70
C ILE A 70 -86.88 -59.64 -44.10
N LYS A 71 -88.03 -59.97 -43.50
CA LYS A 71 -88.83 -61.15 -43.91
C LYS A 71 -89.29 -61.00 -45.37
N PRO A 72 -89.49 -62.11 -46.11
CA PRO A 72 -90.08 -62.05 -47.44
C PRO A 72 -91.37 -61.25 -47.38
N LYS A 73 -91.50 -60.21 -48.23
CA LYS A 73 -92.62 -59.25 -48.31
C LYS A 73 -92.56 -58.01 -47.39
N THR A 74 -91.38 -57.58 -46.95
CA THR A 74 -91.21 -56.29 -46.24
C THR A 74 -90.33 -55.33 -47.06
N VAL A 75 -90.69 -54.03 -47.09
CA VAL A 75 -90.06 -52.95 -47.85
C VAL A 75 -89.67 -51.84 -46.88
N ILE A 76 -88.47 -51.26 -47.00
CA ILE A 76 -87.96 -50.24 -46.06
C ILE A 76 -87.64 -48.95 -46.80
N PHE A 77 -88.27 -47.87 -46.36
CA PHE A 77 -88.14 -46.52 -46.87
C PHE A 77 -87.29 -45.71 -45.90
N VAL A 78 -86.19 -45.13 -46.36
CA VAL A 78 -85.31 -44.28 -45.55
C VAL A 78 -85.16 -42.91 -46.20
N ASN A 79 -85.16 -41.82 -45.43
CA ASN A 79 -84.87 -40.47 -45.94
C ASN A 79 -83.52 -39.93 -45.42
N CYS A 80 -83.12 -38.74 -45.91
CA CYS A 80 -81.89 -38.06 -45.51
C CYS A 80 -81.86 -37.68 -44.02
N ASN A 81 -83.02 -37.53 -43.37
CA ASN A 81 -83.14 -37.16 -41.96
C ASN A 81 -83.18 -38.37 -41.02
N CYS A 82 -82.71 -39.52 -41.50
CA CYS A 82 -82.63 -40.75 -40.73
C CYS A 82 -83.99 -41.33 -40.33
N ALA A 83 -85.10 -40.86 -40.91
CA ALA A 83 -86.43 -41.41 -40.71
C ALA A 83 -86.58 -42.69 -41.53
N CYS A 84 -87.14 -43.73 -40.90
CA CYS A 84 -87.28 -45.06 -41.47
C CYS A 84 -88.72 -45.56 -41.37
N TYR A 85 -89.31 -45.98 -42.50
CA TYR A 85 -90.64 -46.59 -42.58
C TYR A 85 -90.51 -48.03 -43.07
N VAL A 86 -91.23 -48.95 -42.44
CA VAL A 86 -91.19 -50.39 -42.75
C VAL A 86 -92.59 -50.85 -43.17
N VAL A 87 -92.73 -51.31 -44.40
CA VAL A 87 -94.02 -51.70 -45.00
C VAL A 87 -94.04 -53.20 -45.25
N VAL A 88 -95.01 -53.93 -44.70
CA VAL A 88 -95.18 -55.38 -44.92
C VAL A 88 -96.42 -55.62 -45.80
N VAL A 89 -96.30 -56.40 -46.89
CA VAL A 89 -97.37 -56.54 -47.89
C VAL A 89 -98.73 -56.89 -47.26
N GLY A 90 -99.72 -56.00 -47.46
CA GLY A 90 -101.12 -56.17 -47.05
C GLY A 90 -101.50 -55.52 -45.72
N LYS A 91 -100.55 -55.01 -44.92
CA LYS A 91 -100.81 -54.17 -43.74
C LYS A 91 -99.66 -53.18 -43.55
N VAL A 92 -99.94 -51.88 -43.63
CA VAL A 92 -98.94 -50.87 -43.25
C VAL A 92 -98.81 -50.91 -41.73
N TYR A 93 -97.62 -51.26 -41.23
CA TYR A 93 -97.31 -51.13 -39.81
C TYR A 93 -96.76 -49.74 -39.55
N LYS A 94 -97.13 -49.20 -38.38
CA LYS A 94 -96.77 -47.87 -37.92
C LYS A 94 -95.29 -47.54 -38.20
N PRO A 95 -94.97 -46.28 -38.52
CA PRO A 95 -93.60 -45.78 -38.44
C PRO A 95 -92.97 -46.19 -37.11
N ILE A 96 -91.80 -46.81 -37.15
CA ILE A 96 -90.97 -46.93 -35.96
C ILE A 96 -90.30 -45.57 -35.78
N TYR A 97 -91.03 -44.65 -35.17
CA TYR A 97 -90.42 -43.42 -34.68
C TYR A 97 -89.29 -43.81 -33.72
N ASN A 98 -88.09 -43.24 -33.93
CA ASN A 98 -86.85 -43.44 -33.16
C ASN A 98 -85.86 -44.52 -33.62
N VAL A 99 -86.02 -45.14 -34.80
CA VAL A 99 -84.88 -45.81 -35.45
C VAL A 99 -84.08 -44.76 -36.20
N ILE A 100 -83.09 -44.18 -35.53
CA ILE A 100 -82.16 -43.25 -36.16
C ILE A 100 -81.23 -44.08 -37.06
N PHE A 101 -81.42 -43.95 -38.36
CA PHE A 101 -80.50 -44.52 -39.33
C PHE A 101 -79.21 -43.72 -39.39
N ASP A 102 -78.09 -44.31 -38.96
CA ASP A 102 -76.81 -43.61 -38.96
C ASP A 102 -76.16 -43.59 -40.35
N TRP A 103 -76.23 -42.44 -41.02
CA TRP A 103 -75.55 -42.23 -42.30
C TRP A 103 -74.01 -42.12 -42.17
N TYR A 104 -73.45 -41.97 -40.96
CA TYR A 104 -72.00 -41.86 -40.73
C TYR A 104 -71.25 -43.11 -41.17
N SER A 105 -71.83 -44.30 -40.96
CA SER A 105 -71.29 -45.58 -41.45
C SER A 105 -71.16 -45.64 -42.99
N PHE A 106 -71.73 -44.67 -43.69
CA PHE A 106 -71.69 -44.50 -45.14
C PHE A 106 -70.88 -43.26 -45.57
N GLY A 107 -70.16 -42.60 -44.64
CA GLY A 107 -69.33 -41.44 -44.93
C GLY A 107 -70.10 -40.12 -45.08
N VAL A 108 -71.33 -40.06 -44.56
CA VAL A 108 -72.15 -38.84 -44.57
C VAL A 108 -72.03 -38.15 -43.21
N ILE A 109 -71.67 -36.88 -43.19
CA ILE A 109 -71.64 -36.06 -41.96
C ILE A 109 -72.91 -35.23 -41.92
N VAL A 110 -73.77 -35.49 -40.92
CA VAL A 110 -74.99 -34.70 -40.70
C VAL A 110 -74.65 -33.45 -39.87
N PRO A 111 -74.90 -32.23 -40.37
CA PRO A 111 -74.67 -30.98 -39.64
C PRO A 111 -75.44 -30.95 -38.30
N ASN A 112 -74.84 -30.40 -37.24
CA ASN A 112 -75.41 -30.32 -35.88
C ASN A 112 -75.64 -31.67 -35.17
N SER A 113 -74.95 -32.73 -35.60
CA SER A 113 -74.89 -33.98 -34.83
C SER A 113 -73.95 -33.88 -33.63
N VAL A 114 -74.15 -34.74 -32.62
CA VAL A 114 -73.29 -34.83 -31.43
C VAL A 114 -71.81 -35.02 -31.81
N ASN A 115 -71.54 -35.72 -32.92
CA ASN A 115 -70.18 -35.95 -33.41
C ASN A 115 -69.51 -34.67 -33.95
N ASP A 116 -70.22 -33.80 -34.68
CA ASP A 116 -69.65 -32.52 -35.16
C ASP A 116 -69.27 -31.59 -33.99
N LEU A 117 -70.06 -31.59 -32.91
CA LEU A 117 -69.77 -30.82 -31.70
C LEU A 117 -68.52 -31.34 -30.97
N LEU A 118 -68.39 -32.67 -30.84
CA LEU A 118 -67.23 -33.33 -30.24
C LEU A 118 -65.95 -33.04 -31.01
N THR A 119 -65.99 -33.13 -32.35
CA THR A 119 -64.82 -32.84 -33.19
C THR A 119 -64.34 -31.39 -33.01
N LYS A 120 -65.25 -30.41 -32.98
CA LYS A 120 -64.91 -29.00 -32.72
C LYS A 120 -64.32 -28.77 -31.32
N GLN A 121 -64.79 -29.49 -30.31
CA GLN A 121 -64.22 -29.40 -28.95
C GLN A 121 -62.82 -30.02 -28.87
N VAL A 122 -62.59 -31.14 -29.54
CA VAL A 122 -61.28 -31.79 -29.63
C VAL A 122 -60.28 -30.86 -30.31
N GLU A 123 -60.61 -30.27 -31.47
CA GLU A 123 -59.74 -29.32 -32.16
C GLU A 123 -59.40 -28.09 -31.29
N LYS A 124 -60.37 -27.60 -30.51
CA LYS A 124 -60.14 -26.48 -29.58
C LYS A 124 -59.22 -26.87 -28.43
N LEU A 125 -59.38 -28.07 -27.87
CA LEU A 125 -58.52 -28.61 -26.82
C LEU A 125 -57.09 -28.87 -27.33
N GLU A 126 -56.94 -29.42 -28.54
CA GLU A 126 -55.64 -29.63 -29.17
C GLU A 126 -54.89 -28.30 -29.37
N LYS A 127 -55.57 -27.26 -29.87
CA LYS A 127 -55.00 -25.91 -29.93
C LYS A 127 -54.59 -25.35 -28.56
N ALA A 128 -55.40 -25.57 -27.52
CA ALA A 128 -55.08 -25.12 -26.17
C ALA A 128 -53.86 -25.87 -25.59
N VAL A 129 -53.75 -27.18 -25.84
CA VAL A 129 -52.60 -28.00 -25.45
C VAL A 129 -51.34 -27.54 -26.18
N GLU A 130 -51.41 -27.27 -27.48
CA GLU A 130 -50.28 -26.81 -28.26
C GLU A 130 -49.79 -25.43 -27.78
N ASN A 131 -50.72 -24.49 -27.53
CA ASN A 131 -50.37 -23.20 -26.95
C ASN A 131 -49.75 -23.33 -25.54
N SER A 132 -50.25 -24.24 -24.71
CA SER A 132 -49.70 -24.51 -23.38
C SER A 132 -48.29 -25.09 -23.45
N LYS A 133 -48.02 -25.99 -24.41
CA LYS A 133 -46.65 -26.49 -24.67
C LYS A 133 -45.71 -25.37 -25.08
N GLN A 134 -46.13 -24.51 -26.00
CA GLN A 134 -45.32 -23.35 -26.42
C GLN A 134 -45.05 -22.40 -25.26
N GLN A 135 -46.04 -22.12 -24.41
CA GLN A 135 -45.85 -21.31 -23.20
C GLN A 135 -44.89 -21.99 -22.20
N SER A 136 -44.99 -23.31 -22.03
CA SER A 136 -44.08 -24.07 -21.17
C SER A 136 -42.65 -24.05 -21.70
N GLU A 137 -42.45 -24.12 -23.01
CA GLU A 137 -41.12 -24.01 -23.63
C GLU A 137 -40.54 -22.61 -23.46
N LEU A 138 -41.33 -21.56 -23.70
CA LEU A 138 -40.91 -20.17 -23.47
C LEU A 138 -40.54 -19.93 -22.00
N ALA A 139 -41.37 -20.40 -21.06
CA ALA A 139 -41.09 -20.28 -19.63
C ALA A 139 -39.80 -21.03 -19.24
N LYS A 140 -39.53 -22.19 -19.85
CA LYS A 140 -38.30 -22.94 -19.61
C LYS A 140 -37.07 -22.18 -20.12
N ILE A 141 -37.14 -21.59 -21.31
CA ILE A 141 -36.07 -20.74 -21.86
C ILE A 141 -35.82 -19.53 -20.95
N GLU A 142 -36.87 -18.90 -20.44
CA GLU A 142 -36.76 -17.74 -19.54
C GLU A 142 -36.14 -18.13 -18.18
N VAL A 143 -36.50 -19.28 -17.62
CA VAL A 143 -35.88 -19.83 -16.41
C VAL A 143 -34.40 -20.16 -16.63
N GLU A 144 -34.03 -20.73 -17.78
CA GLU A 144 -32.63 -21.03 -18.10
C GLU A 144 -31.82 -19.73 -18.29
N SER A 145 -32.39 -18.73 -18.96
CA SER A 145 -31.80 -17.41 -19.15
C SER A 145 -31.59 -16.66 -17.82
N THR A 146 -32.60 -16.62 -16.96
CA THR A 146 -32.52 -15.99 -15.63
C THR A 146 -31.53 -16.72 -14.73
N LYS A 147 -31.45 -18.05 -14.80
CA LYS A 147 -30.44 -18.84 -14.07
C LYS A 147 -29.02 -18.52 -14.54
N ALA A 148 -28.82 -18.39 -15.85
CA ALA A 148 -27.52 -17.97 -16.41
C ALA A 148 -27.15 -16.55 -15.98
N SER A 149 -28.09 -15.60 -16.05
CA SER A 149 -27.90 -14.23 -15.58
C SER A 149 -27.60 -14.16 -14.09
N HIS A 150 -28.29 -14.95 -13.27
CA HIS A 150 -28.05 -14.99 -11.83
C HIS A 150 -26.66 -15.56 -11.53
N LYS A 151 -26.23 -16.60 -12.26
CA LYS A 151 -24.88 -17.15 -12.12
C LYS A 151 -23.82 -16.10 -12.47
N ALA A 152 -23.96 -15.41 -13.61
CA ALA A 152 -23.04 -14.35 -14.03
C ALA A 152 -22.95 -13.22 -12.99
N SER A 153 -24.09 -12.77 -12.47
CA SER A 153 -24.13 -11.75 -11.41
C SER A 153 -23.46 -12.22 -10.12
N ASN A 154 -23.64 -13.48 -9.74
CA ASN A 154 -23.01 -14.04 -8.54
C ASN A 154 -21.49 -14.17 -8.71
N ASP A 155 -21.02 -14.53 -9.90
CA ASP A 155 -19.59 -14.57 -10.24
C ASP A 155 -18.98 -13.16 -10.17
N GLU A 156 -19.66 -12.14 -10.71
CA GLU A 156 -19.25 -10.73 -10.63
C GLU A 156 -19.17 -10.23 -9.18
N VAL A 157 -20.16 -10.54 -8.34
CA VAL A 157 -20.14 -10.20 -6.91
C VAL A 157 -18.95 -10.84 -6.19
N ASN A 158 -18.58 -12.06 -6.54
CA ASN A 158 -17.43 -12.73 -5.94
C ASN A 158 -16.11 -12.09 -6.37
N GLU A 159 -15.98 -11.67 -7.63
CA GLU A 159 -14.80 -10.92 -8.10
C GLU A 159 -14.70 -9.56 -7.41
N LEU A 160 -15.81 -8.82 -7.28
CA LEU A 160 -15.84 -7.56 -6.54
C LEU A 160 -15.42 -7.72 -5.08
N LYS A 161 -15.85 -8.80 -4.40
CA LYS A 161 -15.41 -9.11 -3.03
C LYS A 161 -13.91 -9.37 -2.94
N LYS A 162 -13.32 -10.07 -3.92
CA LYS A 162 -11.85 -10.29 -3.96
C LYS A 162 -11.12 -8.97 -4.11
N VAL A 163 -11.54 -8.12 -5.04
CA VAL A 163 -10.96 -6.79 -5.26
C VAL A 163 -11.08 -5.92 -3.99
N GLN A 164 -12.24 -5.93 -3.33
CA GLN A 164 -12.45 -5.20 -2.08
C GLN A 164 -11.49 -5.66 -0.99
N ASN A 165 -11.31 -6.97 -0.82
CA ASN A 165 -10.38 -7.52 0.18
C ASN A 165 -8.92 -7.15 -0.14
N GLU A 166 -8.51 -7.23 -1.41
CA GLU A 166 -7.17 -6.84 -1.83
C GLU A 166 -6.90 -5.34 -1.61
N LEU A 167 -7.89 -4.50 -1.91
CA LEU A 167 -7.81 -3.06 -1.65
C LEU A 167 -7.74 -2.77 -0.15
N GLY A 168 -8.52 -3.46 0.68
CA GLY A 168 -8.45 -3.37 2.13
C GLY A 168 -7.06 -3.68 2.67
N LEU A 169 -6.44 -4.76 2.19
CA LEU A 169 -5.05 -5.12 2.55
C LEU A 169 -4.03 -4.06 2.10
N LYS A 170 -4.19 -3.50 0.89
CA LYS A 170 -3.32 -2.42 0.39
C LYS A 170 -3.43 -1.15 1.24
N VAL A 171 -4.66 -0.79 1.63
CA VAL A 171 -4.93 0.36 2.50
C VAL A 171 -4.32 0.14 3.88
N GLN A 172 -4.49 -1.03 4.48
CA GLN A 172 -3.87 -1.35 5.77
C GLN A 172 -2.35 -1.24 5.71
N LYS A 173 -1.70 -1.82 4.69
CA LYS A 173 -0.25 -1.69 4.49
C LYS A 173 0.20 -0.24 4.30
N ALA A 174 -0.61 0.59 3.66
CA ALA A 174 -0.31 2.01 3.51
C ALA A 174 -0.37 2.73 4.86
N TYR A 175 -1.37 2.45 5.69
CA TYR A 175 -1.45 2.99 7.05
C TYR A 175 -0.28 2.56 7.93
N GLU A 176 0.11 1.28 7.88
CA GLU A 176 1.28 0.77 8.60
C GLU A 176 2.57 1.48 8.17
N LYS A 177 2.76 1.73 6.87
CA LYS A 177 3.90 2.50 6.37
C LYS A 177 3.91 3.94 6.86
N VAL A 178 2.76 4.62 6.81
CA VAL A 178 2.64 6.00 7.32
C VAL A 178 2.97 6.05 8.81
N ALA A 179 2.44 5.12 9.61
CA ALA A 179 2.74 5.05 11.04
C ALA A 179 4.23 4.82 11.33
N LEU A 180 4.91 3.98 10.54
CA LEU A 180 6.36 3.77 10.65
C LEU A 180 7.14 5.05 10.31
N THR A 181 6.79 5.72 9.22
CA THR A 181 7.45 6.98 8.83
C THR A 181 7.21 8.09 9.87
N ASP A 182 6.01 8.19 10.44
CA ASP A 182 5.72 9.15 11.51
C ASP A 182 6.57 8.88 12.75
N PHE A 183 6.78 7.61 13.10
CA PHE A 183 7.67 7.22 14.20
C PHE A 183 9.15 7.57 13.92
N GLU A 184 9.64 7.30 12.71
CA GLU A 184 11.00 7.69 12.30
C GLU A 184 11.20 9.21 12.35
N VAL A 185 10.21 10.00 11.91
CA VAL A 185 10.25 11.46 11.98
C VAL A 185 10.34 11.96 13.42
N GLU A 186 9.57 11.38 14.35
CA GLU A 186 9.63 11.79 15.76
C GLU A 186 10.97 11.40 16.40
N LEU A 187 11.56 10.26 16.04
CA LEU A 187 12.91 9.89 16.46
C LEU A 187 13.95 10.91 15.99
N TYR A 188 13.94 11.27 14.70
CA TYR A 188 14.88 12.27 14.18
C TYR A 188 14.72 13.64 14.82
N LYS A 189 13.50 14.02 15.21
CA LYS A 189 13.23 15.27 15.91
C LYS A 189 13.82 15.26 17.32
N ILE A 190 13.76 14.13 18.04
CA ILE A 190 14.39 13.96 19.35
C ILE A 190 15.92 14.04 19.21
N GLU A 191 16.49 13.34 18.23
CA GLU A 191 17.95 13.37 17.96
C GLU A 191 18.42 14.79 17.63
N LEU A 192 17.68 15.51 16.77
CA LEU A 192 17.99 16.89 16.41
C LEU A 192 17.99 17.81 17.63
N GLU A 193 17.02 17.66 18.53
CA GLU A 193 16.95 18.48 19.74
C GLU A 193 18.10 18.16 20.71
N SER A 194 18.51 16.88 20.81
CA SER A 194 19.71 16.49 21.54
C SER A 194 20.96 17.13 20.96
N CYS A 195 21.15 17.08 19.64
CA CYS A 195 22.31 17.68 18.97
C CYS A 195 22.36 19.22 19.13
N LYS A 196 21.21 19.90 19.13
CA LYS A 196 21.19 21.35 19.42
C LYS A 196 21.67 21.65 20.83
N LYS A 197 21.20 20.88 21.81
CA LYS A 197 21.62 21.06 23.20
C LYS A 197 23.13 20.82 23.36
N GLU A 198 23.67 19.76 22.77
CA GLU A 198 25.11 19.49 22.77
C GLU A 198 25.90 20.62 22.09
N LEU A 199 25.37 21.19 21.00
CA LEU A 199 25.99 22.34 20.33
C LEU A 199 26.01 23.58 21.23
N ASP A 200 24.91 23.87 21.93
CA ASP A 200 24.82 24.99 22.87
C ASP A 200 25.82 24.81 24.02
N ASP A 201 25.91 23.61 24.60
CA ASP A 201 26.88 23.28 25.66
C ASP A 201 28.34 23.50 25.17
N VAL A 202 28.67 23.09 23.95
CA VAL A 202 30.00 23.31 23.35
C VAL A 202 30.28 24.79 23.09
N LEU A 203 29.27 25.57 22.69
CA LEU A 203 29.42 27.01 22.49
C LEU A 203 29.68 27.74 23.82
N ASP A 204 29.02 27.32 24.90
CA ASP A 204 29.25 27.86 26.25
C ASP A 204 30.67 27.52 26.74
N ASP A 205 31.13 26.28 26.57
CA ASP A 205 32.50 25.87 26.89
C ASP A 205 33.55 26.67 26.10
N LEU A 206 33.30 26.90 24.81
CA LEU A 206 34.18 27.70 23.96
C LEU A 206 34.23 29.16 24.40
N CYS A 207 33.11 29.74 24.84
CA CYS A 207 33.08 31.08 25.42
C CYS A 207 33.91 31.13 26.72
N CYS A 208 33.72 30.17 27.62
CA CYS A 208 34.50 30.08 28.87
C CYS A 208 36.01 29.99 28.59
N CYS A 209 36.42 29.10 27.68
CA CYS A 209 37.83 28.96 27.28
C CYS A 209 38.41 30.25 26.67
N LYS A 210 37.61 31.00 25.92
CA LYS A 210 38.04 32.27 25.34
C LYS A 210 38.29 33.32 26.42
N ASP A 211 37.43 33.39 27.43
CA ASP A 211 37.56 34.31 28.56
C ASP A 211 38.74 33.93 29.47
N GLU A 212 38.95 32.63 29.72
CA GLU A 212 40.13 32.13 30.43
C GLU A 212 41.42 32.48 29.69
N LYS A 213 41.46 32.28 28.36
CA LYS A 213 42.60 32.66 27.53
C LYS A 213 42.90 34.15 27.64
N ALA A 214 41.87 35.00 27.52
CA ALA A 214 42.04 36.46 27.65
C ALA A 214 42.58 36.84 29.04
N THR A 215 42.08 36.21 30.09
CA THR A 215 42.55 36.41 31.46
C THR A 215 44.02 36.01 31.61
N LYS A 216 44.41 34.83 31.11
CA LYS A 216 45.80 34.36 31.13
C LYS A 216 46.74 35.24 30.33
N GLU A 217 46.29 35.81 29.22
CA GLU A 217 47.07 36.74 28.42
C GLU A 217 47.36 38.05 29.18
N VAL A 218 46.37 38.56 29.92
CA VAL A 218 46.54 39.73 30.82
C VAL A 218 47.51 39.40 31.97
N GLU A 219 47.35 38.24 32.62
CA GLU A 219 48.27 37.79 33.68
C GLU A 219 49.72 37.68 33.17
N MET A 220 49.90 37.07 31.99
CA MET A 220 51.22 36.92 31.38
C MET A 220 51.87 38.26 31.05
N ASN A 221 51.11 39.21 30.50
CA ASN A 221 51.60 40.56 30.24
C ASN A 221 52.00 41.27 31.54
N THR A 222 51.20 41.14 32.60
CA THR A 222 51.49 41.72 33.92
C THR A 222 52.78 41.15 34.51
N VAL A 223 52.97 39.83 34.44
CA VAL A 223 54.21 39.18 34.90
C VAL A 223 55.41 39.62 34.07
N ARG A 224 55.26 39.70 32.74
CA ARG A 224 56.31 40.16 31.84
C ARG A 224 56.75 41.58 32.19
N ASP A 225 55.80 42.49 32.38
CA ASP A 225 56.09 43.89 32.67
C ASP A 225 56.79 44.03 34.03
N ARG A 226 56.36 43.26 35.05
CA ARG A 226 57.05 43.17 36.35
C ARG A 226 58.49 42.66 36.23
N LEU A 227 58.73 41.63 35.42
CA LEU A 227 60.07 41.10 35.20
C LEU A 227 60.98 42.10 34.47
N LEU A 228 60.43 42.90 33.56
CA LEU A 228 61.16 43.97 32.90
C LEU A 228 61.57 45.07 33.89
N ASP A 229 60.66 45.45 34.80
CA ASP A 229 60.96 46.43 35.85
C ASP A 229 62.03 45.91 36.82
N GLU A 230 61.91 44.67 37.31
CA GLU A 230 62.90 44.04 38.18
C GLU A 230 64.28 43.92 37.50
N LEU A 231 64.32 43.62 36.19
CA LEU A 231 65.54 43.58 35.40
C LEU A 231 66.19 44.97 35.25
N CYS A 232 65.38 46.01 35.03
CA CYS A 232 65.87 47.39 34.97
C CYS A 232 66.47 47.83 36.30
N ASN A 233 65.76 47.60 37.41
CA ASN A 233 66.23 47.92 38.75
C ASN A 233 67.54 47.17 39.08
N SER A 234 67.61 45.87 38.79
CA SER A 234 68.82 45.09 39.03
C SER A 234 70.02 45.58 38.19
N LYS A 235 69.79 46.02 36.95
CA LYS A 235 70.84 46.64 36.13
C LYS A 235 71.32 47.96 36.72
N GLU A 236 70.42 48.80 37.22
CA GLU A 236 70.77 50.06 37.87
C GLU A 236 71.57 49.83 39.15
N GLU A 237 71.12 48.92 40.01
CA GLU A 237 71.85 48.50 41.21
C GLU A 237 73.25 48.00 40.87
N LYS A 238 73.37 47.16 39.84
CA LYS A 238 74.68 46.68 39.36
C LYS A 238 75.59 47.84 38.95
N ILE A 239 75.10 48.79 38.16
CA ILE A 239 75.88 49.97 37.74
C ILE A 239 76.31 50.80 38.96
N ASN A 240 75.42 50.98 39.94
CA ASN A 240 75.73 51.73 41.15
C ASN A 240 76.80 51.01 41.99
N MET A 241 76.67 49.69 42.18
CA MET A 241 77.70 48.89 42.86
C MET A 241 79.05 48.92 42.14
N GLU A 242 79.07 48.85 40.80
CA GLU A 242 80.31 48.96 40.02
C GLU A 242 80.98 50.33 40.22
N LYS A 243 80.20 51.43 40.24
CA LYS A 243 80.71 52.77 40.54
C LYS A 243 81.25 52.89 41.96
N GLU A 244 80.53 52.36 42.95
CA GLU A 244 81.00 52.34 44.34
C GLU A 244 82.30 51.56 44.49
N LEU A 245 82.38 50.39 43.86
CA LEU A 245 83.57 49.54 43.86
C LEU A 245 84.75 50.27 43.21
N GLN A 246 84.55 50.95 42.08
CA GLN A 246 85.60 51.76 41.44
C GLN A 246 86.06 52.90 42.35
N ASN A 247 85.14 53.64 42.98
CA ASN A 247 85.49 54.72 43.91
C ASN A 247 86.29 54.18 45.11
N LYS A 248 85.89 53.03 45.68
CA LYS A 248 86.63 52.38 46.75
C LYS A 248 88.02 51.94 46.28
N HIS A 249 88.14 51.42 45.07
CA HIS A 249 89.43 51.06 44.48
C HIS A 249 90.35 52.29 44.31
N ASP A 250 89.81 53.41 43.85
CA ASP A 250 90.55 54.67 43.69
C ASP A 250 90.99 55.23 45.05
N GLN A 251 90.12 55.19 46.06
CA GLN A 251 90.44 55.58 47.45
C GLN A 251 91.59 54.72 48.01
N ILE A 252 91.51 53.40 47.85
CA ILE A 252 92.56 52.47 48.29
C ILE A 252 93.88 52.78 47.57
N SER A 253 93.84 52.99 46.25
CA SER A 253 95.02 53.31 45.45
C SER A 253 95.68 54.64 45.87
N SER A 254 94.88 55.65 46.20
CA SER A 254 95.35 56.94 46.71
C SER A 254 95.99 56.80 48.10
N ILE A 255 95.35 56.07 49.01
CA ILE A 255 95.90 55.78 50.35
C ILE A 255 97.22 55.03 50.21
N ASN A 256 97.27 54.00 49.36
CA ASN A 256 98.46 53.19 49.15
C ASN A 256 99.63 54.04 48.61
N SER A 257 99.35 54.94 47.67
CA SER A 257 100.35 55.89 47.13
C SER A 257 100.87 56.86 48.21
N SER A 258 99.97 57.37 49.06
CA SER A 258 100.35 58.24 50.18
C SER A 258 101.17 57.50 51.23
N LEU A 259 100.79 56.27 51.59
CA LEU A 259 101.56 55.41 52.50
C LEU A 259 102.94 55.10 51.93
N HIS A 260 103.05 54.77 50.65
CA HIS A 260 104.33 54.50 50.00
C HIS A 260 105.26 55.72 50.03
N THR A 261 104.70 56.92 49.79
CA THR A 261 105.43 58.19 49.88
C THR A 261 105.91 58.45 51.32
N LYS A 262 105.02 58.33 52.31
CA LYS A 262 105.38 58.49 53.73
C LYS A 262 106.42 57.46 54.18
N ASN A 263 106.30 56.22 53.74
CA ASN A 263 107.26 55.17 54.07
C ASN A 263 108.65 55.51 53.52
N ARG A 264 108.74 55.99 52.27
CA ARG A 264 109.99 56.47 51.68
C ARG A 264 110.57 57.67 52.43
N GLU A 265 109.74 58.62 52.86
CA GLU A 265 110.18 59.74 53.70
C GLU A 265 110.75 59.26 55.05
N LEU A 266 110.09 58.29 55.69
CA LEU A 266 110.54 57.70 56.96
C LEU A 266 111.85 56.94 56.77
N GLU A 267 112.00 56.16 55.70
CA GLU A 267 113.24 55.47 55.33
C GLU A 267 114.40 56.46 55.13
N MET A 268 114.16 57.58 54.42
CA MET A 268 115.17 58.64 54.26
C MET A 268 115.55 59.31 55.58
N LYS A 269 114.57 59.58 56.46
CA LYS A 269 114.81 60.14 57.80
C LYS A 269 115.59 59.17 58.68
N LEU A 270 115.24 57.89 58.65
CA LEU A 270 115.93 56.84 59.37
C LEU A 270 117.40 56.77 58.93
N LYS A 271 117.66 56.71 57.63
CA LYS A 271 119.02 56.72 57.07
C LYS A 271 119.81 57.97 57.49
N SER A 272 119.19 59.15 57.45
CA SER A 272 119.86 60.39 57.91
C SER A 272 120.18 60.37 59.41
N LEU A 273 119.32 59.76 60.24
CA LEU A 273 119.59 59.58 61.66
C LEU A 273 120.70 58.57 61.91
N GLU A 274 120.73 57.46 61.15
CA GLU A 274 121.82 56.48 61.17
C GLU A 274 123.16 57.14 60.81
N ASP A 275 123.21 57.94 59.73
CA ASP A 275 124.41 58.69 59.31
C ASP A 275 124.89 59.65 60.42
N LYS A 276 123.96 60.41 61.03
CA LYS A 276 124.27 61.31 62.16
C LYS A 276 124.78 60.54 63.38
N HIS A 277 124.16 59.40 63.69
CA HIS A 277 124.57 58.57 64.81
C HIS A 277 125.98 58.00 64.58
N SER A 278 126.28 57.53 63.36
CA SER A 278 127.63 57.10 62.98
C SER A 278 128.65 58.23 63.10
N LEU A 279 128.30 59.46 62.68
CA LEU A 279 129.16 60.64 62.85
C LEU A 279 129.42 60.94 64.32
N ILE A 280 128.37 60.96 65.17
CA ILE A 280 128.50 61.18 66.61
C ILE A 280 129.36 60.08 67.25
N GLN A 281 129.17 58.81 66.87
CA GLN A 281 130.02 57.72 67.35
C GLN A 281 131.49 57.91 66.97
N PHE A 282 131.76 58.36 65.74
CA PHE A 282 133.11 58.68 65.28
C PHE A 282 133.74 59.84 66.07
N GLU A 283 133.01 60.95 66.23
CA GLU A 283 133.45 62.10 67.03
C GLU A 283 133.68 61.73 68.50
N LEU A 284 132.79 60.91 69.08
CA LEU A 284 132.94 60.39 70.44
C LEU A 284 134.20 59.55 70.57
N HIS A 285 134.48 58.66 69.62
CA HIS A 285 135.70 57.86 69.62
C HIS A 285 136.96 58.73 69.49
N SER A 286 136.96 59.69 68.57
CA SER A 286 138.06 60.64 68.41
C SER A 286 138.30 61.47 69.67
N THR A 287 137.23 61.92 70.33
CA THR A 287 137.33 62.70 71.58
C THR A 287 137.86 61.82 72.72
N LYS A 288 137.42 60.56 72.78
CA LYS A 288 137.93 59.56 73.73
C LYS A 288 139.42 59.31 73.52
N ASP A 289 139.89 59.14 72.29
CA ASP A 289 141.31 58.94 71.97
C ASP A 289 142.15 60.17 72.32
N GLN A 290 141.64 61.37 72.06
CA GLN A 290 142.25 62.64 72.49
C GLN A 290 142.34 62.73 74.03
N GLN A 291 141.25 62.39 74.74
CA GLN A 291 141.22 62.36 76.20
C GLN A 291 142.23 61.35 76.75
N GLU A 292 142.36 60.17 76.14
CA GLU A 292 143.32 59.13 76.54
C GLU A 292 144.76 59.59 76.31
N THR A 293 145.03 60.27 75.20
CA THR A 293 146.33 60.91 74.90
C THR A 293 146.66 62.01 75.91
N LEU A 294 145.71 62.91 76.20
CA LEU A 294 145.89 63.96 77.21
C LEU A 294 146.09 63.38 78.61
N SER A 295 145.35 62.33 78.97
CA SER A 295 145.50 61.60 80.23
C SER A 295 146.89 60.97 80.35
N LYS A 296 147.41 60.39 79.26
CA LYS A 296 148.77 59.88 79.20
C LYS A 296 149.81 60.99 79.36
N ASN A 297 149.65 62.10 78.64
CA ASN A 297 150.54 63.27 78.76
C ASN A 297 150.52 63.86 80.18
N LEU A 298 149.35 63.89 80.84
CA LEU A 298 149.22 64.31 82.24
C LEU A 298 150.00 63.39 83.18
N LYS A 299 149.90 62.07 83.01
CA LYS A 299 150.71 61.12 83.78
C LYS A 299 152.21 61.29 83.55
N GLU A 300 152.64 61.49 82.30
CA GLU A 300 154.05 61.78 81.98
C GLU A 300 154.52 63.10 82.62
N LEU A 301 153.65 64.11 82.67
CA LEU A 301 153.87 65.36 83.39
C LEU A 301 153.97 65.15 84.91
N GLU A 302 153.08 64.34 85.49
CA GLU A 302 153.12 63.97 86.91
C GLU A 302 154.41 63.21 87.26
N GLU A 303 154.86 62.29 86.40
CA GLU A 303 156.13 61.57 86.55
C GLU A 303 157.36 62.49 86.41
N THR A 304 157.34 63.45 85.49
CA THR A 304 158.41 64.45 85.35
C THR A 304 158.45 65.43 86.52
N LEU A 305 157.29 65.86 87.05
CA LEU A 305 157.22 66.65 88.28
C LEU A 305 157.79 65.87 89.47
N SER A 306 157.35 64.62 89.64
CA SER A 306 157.81 63.73 90.73
C SER A 306 159.31 63.43 90.66
N SER A 307 159.89 63.38 89.45
CA SER A 307 161.35 63.21 89.26
C SER A 307 162.14 64.52 89.36
N SER A 308 161.49 65.67 89.18
CA SER A 308 162.09 67.00 89.39
C SER A 308 162.15 67.41 90.87
N GLU A 309 161.19 66.95 91.69
CA GLU A 309 161.21 67.16 93.16
C GLU A 309 162.36 66.39 93.85
N ILE A 310 162.94 65.36 93.23
CA ILE A 310 164.08 64.60 93.79
C ILE A 310 165.43 65.32 93.56
N LYS A 311 165.48 66.41 92.77
CA LYS A 311 166.74 67.15 92.47
C LYS A 311 166.91 68.48 93.20
N VAL A 312 165.97 68.91 94.03
CA VAL A 312 166.03 70.20 94.75
C VAL A 312 165.88 69.98 96.26
N GLU A 313 166.80 69.21 96.84
CA GLU A 313 167.30 69.40 98.20
C GLU A 313 168.57 68.55 98.37
N LYS A 314 169.67 69.09 97.88
CA LYS A 314 171.04 68.71 98.21
C LYS A 314 171.82 69.96 98.53
#